data_AF-A0A290XAX4-F1
#
_entry.id   AF-A0A290XAX4-F1
#
_cell.length_a   1.000
_cell.length_b   1.000
_cell.length_c   1.000
_cell.angle_alpha   90.00
_cell.angle_beta   90.00
_cell.angle_gamma   90.00
#
_symmetry.space_group_name_H-M   'P 1'
#
loop_
_entity.id
_entity.type
_entity.pdbx_description
1 polymer ?
#
loop_
_entity_poly.entity_id
_entity_poly.type
_entity_poly.pdbx_seq_one_letter_code
_entity_poly.pdbx_strand_id
1 'polypeptide(L)'
;MSEVTGMPASIRHVSKRWPAWMGVLLACMLLAGCGGTALYSSVDERQANEMMGALIGSGIQAQKKPAASKVGWDVFVADSDMPQAMDVLRARGLPRENFQNLGDIFKKEGFASSATDERGRYLHALQQEITQTLSMLPGVAQARVHLALPERDPLGGATGKTSAAVWIFEQPGANVRDREADIKIVVKDGVEGLTDINQVSVKFVSMPAPAETAQSGGTAMALSGASPVAIVIAALVVALLGVAFAFAGRLKARKPVSADKAAPARWQG
;
A
#
# COMPACT_ATOMS: atom_id res chain seq x y z
N MET A 1 82.23 0.40 22.01
CA MET A 1 81.59 1.68 21.61
C MET A 1 80.47 1.30 20.67
N SER A 2 79.18 1.47 20.90
CA SER A 2 78.34 2.10 21.92
C SER A 2 76.93 1.62 21.51
N GLU A 3 76.15 1.02 22.41
CA GLU A 3 74.90 1.60 22.95
C GLU A 3 73.99 2.21 21.85
N VAL A 4 72.73 1.77 21.66
CA VAL A 4 71.57 2.35 22.37
C VAL A 4 70.27 1.62 21.96
N THR A 5 69.58 1.06 22.97
CA THR A 5 68.11 1.00 23.24
C THR A 5 67.12 0.73 22.07
N GLY A 6 66.22 -0.25 22.13
CA GLY A 6 65.13 -0.33 23.12
C GLY A 6 63.90 0.50 22.69
N MET A 7 63.11 0.03 21.72
CA MET A 7 61.83 0.64 21.33
C MET A 7 60.71 0.20 22.29
N PRO A 8 59.98 1.11 22.96
CA PRO A 8 58.74 0.75 23.64
C PRO A 8 57.54 0.74 22.68
N ALA A 9 56.74 -0.33 22.76
CA ALA A 9 55.46 -0.48 22.08
C ALA A 9 54.47 0.59 22.55
N SER A 10 54.20 1.56 21.68
CA SER A 10 53.13 2.55 21.83
C SER A 10 51.79 1.91 21.49
N ILE A 11 51.13 1.32 22.49
CA ILE A 11 49.71 0.95 22.40
C ILE A 11 48.92 2.25 22.45
N ARG A 12 48.59 2.79 21.27
CA ARG A 12 47.68 3.93 21.15
C ARG A 12 46.32 3.51 21.71
N HIS A 13 45.93 4.10 22.83
CA HIS A 13 44.57 4.01 23.34
C HIS A 13 43.60 4.45 22.25
N VAL A 14 42.94 3.47 21.62
CA VAL A 14 41.81 3.68 20.73
C VAL A 14 40.80 4.54 21.48
N SER A 15 40.59 5.74 20.99
CA SER A 15 39.76 6.76 21.62
C SER A 15 38.38 6.22 21.96
N LYS A 16 38.00 6.39 23.23
CA LYS A 16 36.74 6.00 23.89
C LYS A 16 35.47 6.69 23.33
N ARG A 17 35.51 7.18 22.08
CA ARG A 17 34.44 7.91 21.38
C ARG A 17 33.53 7.00 20.54
N TRP A 18 33.96 5.76 20.27
CA TRP A 18 33.21 4.79 19.48
C TRP A 18 31.82 4.41 20.04
N PRO A 19 31.62 4.20 21.36
CA PRO A 19 30.29 3.81 21.87
C PRO A 19 29.28 4.97 21.84
N ALA A 20 29.74 6.22 21.87
CA ALA A 20 28.85 7.38 21.79
C ALA A 20 28.29 7.57 20.37
N TRP A 21 29.12 7.38 19.34
CA TRP A 21 28.66 7.44 17.95
C TRP A 21 27.77 6.25 17.60
N MET A 22 28.05 5.09 18.19
CA MET A 22 27.20 3.90 18.06
C MET A 22 25.84 4.09 18.75
N GLY A 23 25.79 4.78 19.89
CA GLY A 23 24.54 5.14 20.57
C GLY A 23 23.69 6.14 19.80
N VAL A 24 24.31 7.14 19.15
CA VAL A 24 23.60 8.11 18.30
C VAL A 24 23.06 7.44 17.04
N LEU A 25 23.85 6.59 16.37
CA LEU A 25 23.38 5.81 15.22
C LEU A 25 22.22 4.89 15.58
N LEU A 26 22.29 4.18 16.71
CA LEU A 26 21.21 3.31 17.19
C LEU A 26 19.93 4.12 17.49
N ALA A 27 20.07 5.30 18.11
CA ALA A 27 18.94 6.20 18.39
C ALA A 27 18.31 6.75 17.10
N CYS A 28 19.10 7.14 16.11
CA CYS A 28 18.59 7.56 14.80
C CYS A 28 17.85 6.42 14.08
N MET A 29 18.32 5.18 14.23
CA MET A 29 17.69 4.00 13.63
C MET A 29 16.34 3.66 14.29
N LEU A 30 16.19 3.94 15.59
CA LEU A 30 14.94 3.77 16.35
C LEU A 30 13.87 4.84 16.02
N LEU A 31 14.28 6.02 15.54
CA LEU A 31 13.37 7.10 15.15
C LEU A 31 12.86 7.00 13.71
N ALA A 32 13.40 6.11 12.89
CA ALA A 32 12.87 5.78 11.56
C ALA A 32 11.59 4.92 11.65
N GLY A 33 10.75 5.16 12.66
CA GLY A 33 9.45 4.55 12.81
C GLY A 33 8.57 4.95 11.64
N CYS A 34 8.28 4.00 10.76
CA CYS A 34 7.48 4.14 9.55
C CYS A 34 6.04 4.57 9.89
N GLY A 35 5.82 5.88 10.02
CA GLY A 35 4.49 6.48 10.02
C GLY A 35 3.97 6.50 8.59
N GLY A 36 3.40 5.39 8.14
CA GLY A 36 2.63 5.36 6.90
C GLY A 36 1.21 5.84 7.14
N THR A 37 0.61 6.53 6.18
CA THR A 37 -0.81 6.85 6.17
C THR A 37 -1.63 5.74 5.53
N ALA A 38 -2.85 5.55 6.00
CA ALA A 38 -3.77 4.59 5.42
C ALA A 38 -4.26 5.12 4.07
N LEU A 39 -4.00 4.38 3.00
CA LEU A 39 -4.45 4.67 1.64
C LEU A 39 -5.91 4.22 1.45
N TYR A 40 -6.21 3.01 1.92
CA TYR A 40 -7.53 2.42 1.97
C TYR A 40 -7.72 1.70 3.29
N SER A 41 -8.95 1.72 3.79
CA SER A 41 -9.32 1.06 5.05
C SER A 41 -10.47 0.09 4.87
N SER A 42 -10.52 -0.93 5.72
CA SER A 42 -11.62 -1.90 5.78
C SER A 42 -11.83 -2.72 4.49
N VAL A 43 -10.78 -2.97 3.72
CA VAL A 43 -10.85 -3.77 2.49
C VAL A 43 -10.78 -5.27 2.78
N ASP A 44 -11.38 -6.10 1.95
CA ASP A 44 -11.26 -7.55 2.10
C ASP A 44 -9.82 -8.02 1.82
N GLU A 45 -9.48 -9.24 2.27
CA GLU A 45 -8.12 -9.74 2.15
C GLU A 45 -7.65 -9.91 0.71
N ARG A 46 -8.54 -10.40 -0.18
CA ARG A 46 -8.19 -10.63 -1.59
C ARG A 46 -7.89 -9.30 -2.25
N GLN A 47 -8.75 -8.31 -2.05
CA GLN A 47 -8.58 -6.97 -2.60
C GLN A 47 -7.35 -6.27 -2.02
N ALA A 48 -7.09 -6.40 -0.71
CA ALA A 48 -5.86 -5.92 -0.09
C ALA A 48 -4.62 -6.53 -0.74
N ASN A 49 -4.62 -7.84 -1.02
CA ASN A 49 -3.52 -8.52 -1.69
C ASN A 49 -3.34 -8.06 -3.14
N GLU A 50 -4.43 -7.82 -3.89
CA GLU A 50 -4.37 -7.25 -5.24
C GLU A 50 -3.78 -5.84 -5.24
N MET A 51 -4.19 -4.99 -4.29
CA MET A 51 -3.65 -3.64 -4.12
C MET A 51 -2.16 -3.67 -3.73
N MET A 52 -1.77 -4.55 -2.81
CA MET A 52 -0.37 -4.76 -2.43
C MET A 52 0.48 -5.19 -3.63
N GLY A 53 0.01 -6.17 -4.40
CA GLY A 53 0.70 -6.63 -5.61
C GLY A 53 0.84 -5.53 -6.65
N ALA A 54 -0.20 -4.71 -6.83
CA ALA A 54 -0.18 -3.57 -7.73
C ALA A 54 0.87 -2.52 -7.31
N LEU A 55 0.88 -2.12 -6.04
CA LEU A 55 1.79 -1.11 -5.51
C LEU A 55 3.24 -1.58 -5.52
N ILE A 56 3.52 -2.77 -4.98
CA ILE A 56 4.86 -3.35 -4.95
C ILE A 56 5.40 -3.54 -6.38
N GLY A 57 4.56 -4.03 -7.30
CA GLY A 57 4.93 -4.21 -8.71
C GLY A 57 5.26 -2.89 -9.42
N SER A 58 4.86 -1.74 -8.87
CA SER A 58 5.19 -0.41 -9.37
C SER A 58 6.36 0.27 -8.61
N GLY A 59 7.00 -0.45 -7.68
CA GLY A 59 8.10 0.06 -6.87
C GLY A 59 7.66 0.87 -5.64
N ILE A 60 6.36 0.94 -5.34
CA ILE A 60 5.82 1.63 -4.16
C ILE A 60 5.79 0.67 -2.98
N GLN A 61 6.42 1.05 -1.87
CA GLN A 61 6.38 0.26 -0.64
C GLN A 61 5.00 0.41 0.03
N ALA A 62 4.31 -0.70 0.19
CA ALA A 62 3.00 -0.77 0.84
C ALA A 62 3.04 -1.74 2.03
N GLN A 63 2.18 -1.52 3.03
CA GLN A 63 2.03 -2.41 4.18
C GLN A 63 0.55 -2.73 4.40
N LYS A 64 0.25 -4.01 4.60
CA LYS A 64 -1.09 -4.49 4.99
C LYS A 64 -1.15 -4.64 6.51
N LYS A 65 -2.11 -4.01 7.18
CA LYS A 65 -2.37 -4.18 8.63
C LYS A 65 -3.85 -4.50 8.87
N PRO A 66 -4.22 -5.19 9.96
CA PRO A 66 -5.63 -5.37 10.32
C PRO A 66 -6.31 -4.01 10.48
N ALA A 67 -7.53 -3.89 9.96
CA ALA A 67 -8.26 -2.62 10.00
C ALA A 67 -8.55 -2.17 11.44
N ALA A 68 -8.58 -0.85 11.67
CA ALA A 68 -8.96 -0.29 12.96
C ALA A 68 -10.39 -0.71 13.40
N SER A 69 -11.26 -0.96 12.42
CA SER A 69 -12.62 -1.49 12.60
C SER A 69 -12.66 -2.96 13.04
N LYS A 70 -11.50 -3.65 13.09
CA LYS A 70 -11.35 -5.10 13.29
C LYS A 70 -11.99 -5.97 12.21
N VAL A 71 -12.49 -5.37 11.14
CA VAL A 71 -13.12 -6.05 10.00
C VAL A 71 -12.41 -5.61 8.73
N GLY A 72 -11.74 -6.56 8.08
CA GLY A 72 -10.93 -6.30 6.90
C GLY A 72 -9.51 -5.82 7.22
N TRP A 73 -8.88 -5.25 6.20
CA TRP A 73 -7.48 -4.86 6.19
C TRP A 73 -7.35 -3.39 5.77
N ASP A 74 -6.32 -2.74 6.28
CA ASP A 74 -5.91 -1.40 5.90
C ASP A 74 -4.60 -1.50 5.10
N VAL A 75 -4.54 -0.79 3.98
CA VAL A 75 -3.34 -0.69 3.13
C VAL A 75 -2.68 0.65 3.37
N PHE A 76 -1.44 0.63 3.84
CA PHE A 76 -0.64 1.80 4.18
C PHE A 76 0.46 2.03 3.14
N VAL A 77 0.75 3.30 2.85
CA VAL A 77 1.90 3.73 2.03
C VAL A 77 2.62 4.87 2.74
N ALA A 78 3.83 5.21 2.27
CA ALA A 78 4.48 6.44 2.72
C ALA A 78 3.69 7.68 2.23
N ASP A 79 3.66 8.74 3.04
CA ASP A 79 2.94 9.97 2.70
C ASP A 79 3.44 10.58 1.37
N SER A 80 4.74 10.44 1.09
CA SER A 80 5.36 10.86 -0.17
C SER A 80 4.81 10.13 -1.39
N ASP A 81 4.39 8.88 -1.22
CA ASP A 81 4.03 7.97 -2.30
C ASP A 81 2.51 7.95 -2.53
N MET A 82 1.72 8.61 -1.67
CA MET A 82 0.25 8.57 -1.72
C MET A 82 -0.35 8.98 -3.08
N PRO A 83 0.05 10.11 -3.71
CA PRO A 83 -0.51 10.49 -5.00
C PRO A 83 -0.24 9.44 -6.08
N GLN A 84 0.99 8.94 -6.13
CA GLN A 84 1.42 7.94 -7.10
C GLN A 84 0.74 6.59 -6.84
N ALA A 85 0.57 6.20 -5.58
CA ALA A 85 -0.13 4.98 -5.18
C ALA A 85 -1.58 5.01 -5.65
N MET A 86 -2.27 6.15 -5.49
CA MET A 86 -3.64 6.33 -6.01
C MET A 86 -3.71 6.17 -7.52
N ASP A 87 -2.75 6.74 -8.26
CA ASP A 87 -2.75 6.65 -9.73
C ASP A 87 -2.47 5.22 -10.21
N VAL A 88 -1.56 4.50 -9.57
CA VAL A 88 -1.28 3.08 -9.86
C VAL A 88 -2.52 2.22 -9.63
N LEU A 89 -3.22 2.42 -8.51
CA LEU A 89 -4.44 1.64 -8.21
C LEU A 89 -5.57 1.97 -9.19
N ARG A 90 -5.81 3.25 -9.49
CA ARG A 90 -6.81 3.68 -10.47
C ARG A 90 -6.53 3.09 -11.85
N ALA A 91 -5.29 3.15 -12.32
CA ALA A 91 -4.91 2.60 -13.62
C ALA A 91 -5.20 1.09 -13.74
N ARG A 92 -5.22 0.37 -12.61
CA ARG A 92 -5.58 -1.06 -12.54
C ARG A 92 -7.03 -1.32 -12.17
N GLY A 93 -7.88 -0.30 -12.03
CA GLY A 93 -9.28 -0.45 -11.63
C GLY A 93 -9.45 -0.94 -10.19
N LEU A 94 -8.49 -0.64 -9.31
CA LEU A 94 -8.51 -1.01 -7.90
C LEU A 94 -8.93 0.18 -7.02
N PRO A 95 -9.64 -0.05 -5.91
CA PRO A 95 -10.24 -1.32 -5.48
C PRO A 95 -11.38 -1.77 -6.42
N ARG A 96 -11.45 -3.08 -6.74
CA ARG A 96 -12.53 -3.62 -7.56
C ARG A 96 -13.91 -3.33 -6.95
N GLU A 97 -14.90 -3.09 -7.79
CA GLU A 97 -16.29 -3.02 -7.32
C GLU A 97 -16.69 -4.38 -6.74
N ASN A 98 -17.30 -4.37 -5.55
CA ASN A 98 -17.89 -5.57 -4.97
C ASN A 98 -19.21 -5.84 -5.68
N PHE A 99 -19.24 -6.91 -6.48
CA PHE A 99 -20.47 -7.39 -7.08
C PHE A 99 -21.37 -7.93 -5.98
N GLN A 100 -22.63 -7.48 -5.94
CA GLN A 100 -23.61 -8.06 -5.03
C GLN A 100 -23.97 -9.45 -5.56
N ASN A 101 -23.81 -10.47 -4.72
CA ASN A 101 -24.21 -11.81 -5.10
C ASN A 101 -25.74 -11.87 -5.16
N LEU A 102 -26.25 -12.79 -5.99
CA LEU A 102 -27.68 -13.02 -6.12
C LEU A 102 -28.36 -13.19 -4.74
N GLY A 103 -27.72 -13.89 -3.80
CA GLY A 103 -28.21 -14.07 -2.44
C GLY A 103 -28.40 -12.78 -1.63
N ASP A 104 -27.62 -11.74 -1.88
CA ASP A 104 -27.69 -10.47 -1.15
C ASP A 104 -28.89 -9.62 -1.58
N ILE A 105 -29.21 -9.68 -2.87
CA ILE A 105 -30.40 -9.05 -3.48
C ILE A 105 -31.65 -9.92 -3.24
N PHE A 106 -31.46 -11.19 -2.85
CA PHE A 106 -32.54 -12.16 -2.61
C PHE A 106 -33.02 -12.28 -1.17
N LYS A 107 -32.49 -11.47 -0.24
CA LYS A 107 -33.07 -11.34 1.10
C LYS A 107 -34.49 -10.77 0.97
N LYS A 108 -35.49 -11.65 1.14
CA LYS A 108 -36.92 -11.35 1.10
C LYS A 108 -37.27 -10.22 2.08
N GLU A 109 -37.42 -9.00 1.58
CA GLU A 109 -38.21 -7.99 2.27
C GLU A 109 -39.67 -8.13 1.79
N GLY A 110 -40.50 -8.74 2.64
CA GLY A 110 -41.97 -8.70 2.48
C GLY A 110 -42.63 -9.95 1.88
N PHE A 111 -43.83 -10.24 2.39
CA PHE A 111 -44.76 -11.22 1.84
C PHE A 111 -45.37 -10.65 0.55
N ALA A 112 -45.02 -11.24 -0.60
CA ALA A 112 -45.39 -10.90 -1.99
C ALA A 112 -44.45 -9.91 -2.71
N SER A 113 -43.39 -10.44 -3.33
CA SER A 113 -42.63 -9.73 -4.38
C SER A 113 -43.54 -9.52 -5.59
N SER A 114 -43.56 -8.31 -6.16
CA SER A 114 -44.30 -8.08 -7.41
C SER A 114 -43.58 -8.75 -8.59
N ALA A 115 -44.32 -9.03 -9.68
CA ALA A 115 -43.73 -9.55 -10.92
C ALA A 115 -42.66 -8.60 -11.50
N THR A 116 -42.82 -7.30 -11.29
CA THR A 116 -41.86 -6.27 -11.68
C THR A 116 -40.58 -6.36 -10.86
N ASP A 117 -40.68 -6.59 -9.53
CA ASP A 117 -39.51 -6.72 -8.66
C ASP A 117 -38.71 -7.98 -8.97
N GLU A 118 -39.37 -9.11 -9.20
CA GLU A 118 -38.71 -10.36 -9.56
C GLU A 118 -37.95 -10.21 -10.88
N ARG A 119 -38.57 -9.55 -11.87
CA ARG A 119 -37.93 -9.24 -13.15
C ARG A 119 -36.74 -8.29 -13.00
N GLY A 120 -36.88 -7.22 -12.22
CA GLY A 120 -35.80 -6.27 -11.97
C GLY A 120 -34.59 -6.95 -11.32
N ARG A 121 -34.84 -7.87 -10.40
CA ARG A 121 -33.80 -8.66 -9.74
C ARG A 121 -33.15 -9.68 -10.67
N TYR A 122 -33.92 -10.35 -11.51
CA TYR A 122 -33.39 -11.22 -12.57
C TYR A 122 -32.50 -10.45 -13.56
N LEU A 123 -32.94 -9.28 -14.02
CA LEU A 123 -32.16 -8.43 -14.92
C LEU A 123 -30.84 -7.99 -14.30
N HIS A 124 -30.88 -7.49 -13.07
CA HIS A 124 -29.68 -7.06 -12.37
C HIS A 124 -28.69 -8.22 -12.18
N ALA A 125 -29.19 -9.40 -11.80
CA ALA A 125 -28.37 -10.59 -11.66
C ALA A 125 -27.64 -10.95 -12.95
N LEU A 126 -28.36 -10.99 -14.07
CA LEU A 126 -27.80 -11.31 -15.38
C LEU A 126 -26.74 -10.28 -15.80
N GLN A 127 -27.00 -9.00 -15.55
CA GLN A 127 -26.01 -7.93 -15.80
C GLN A 127 -24.74 -8.12 -14.99
N GLN A 128 -24.84 -8.48 -13.70
CA GLN A 128 -23.69 -8.73 -12.83
C GLN A 128 -22.89 -9.95 -13.28
N GLU A 129 -23.56 -11.05 -13.65
CA GLU A 129 -22.90 -12.29 -14.11
C GLU A 129 -22.07 -12.05 -15.38
N ILE A 130 -22.64 -11.36 -16.37
CA ILE A 130 -21.93 -11.03 -17.61
C ILE A 130 -20.80 -10.02 -17.33
N THR A 131 -21.06 -9.00 -16.50
CA THR A 131 -20.03 -8.04 -16.09
C THR A 131 -18.84 -8.73 -15.43
N GLN A 132 -19.10 -9.68 -14.53
CA GLN A 132 -18.08 -10.46 -13.84
C GLN A 132 -17.29 -11.33 -14.82
N THR A 133 -17.97 -11.98 -15.75
CA THR A 133 -17.34 -12.78 -16.81
C THR A 133 -16.40 -11.93 -17.68
N LEU A 134 -16.87 -10.77 -18.16
CA LEU A 134 -16.06 -9.89 -18.99
C LEU A 134 -14.89 -9.26 -18.21
N SER A 135 -15.04 -9.03 -16.91
CA SER A 135 -13.98 -8.50 -16.04
C SER A 135 -12.84 -9.49 -15.79
N MET A 136 -13.02 -10.77 -16.12
CA MET A 136 -11.95 -11.77 -16.08
C MET A 136 -11.07 -11.77 -17.33
N LEU A 137 -11.47 -11.07 -18.40
CA LEU A 137 -10.69 -11.03 -19.63
C LEU A 137 -9.35 -10.32 -19.40
N PRO A 138 -8.22 -10.87 -19.90
CA PRO A 138 -6.92 -10.23 -19.78
C PRO A 138 -6.92 -8.81 -20.38
N GLY A 139 -6.35 -7.85 -19.65
CA GLY A 139 -6.31 -6.45 -20.07
C GLY A 139 -7.57 -5.64 -19.76
N VAL A 140 -8.65 -6.27 -19.29
CA VAL A 140 -9.83 -5.55 -18.77
C VAL A 140 -9.57 -5.17 -17.32
N ALA A 141 -9.59 -3.87 -17.03
CA ALA A 141 -9.54 -3.34 -15.66
C ALA A 141 -10.93 -3.41 -15.01
N GLN A 142 -11.97 -3.05 -15.76
CA GLN A 142 -13.37 -3.08 -15.32
C GLN A 142 -14.29 -3.26 -16.52
N ALA A 143 -15.41 -3.96 -16.34
CA ALA A 143 -16.48 -4.00 -17.32
C ALA A 143 -17.78 -3.46 -16.70
N ARG A 144 -18.71 -2.97 -17.54
CA ARG A 144 -20.09 -2.68 -17.13
C ARG A 144 -21.05 -3.05 -18.24
N VAL A 145 -22.13 -3.76 -17.90
CA VAL A 145 -23.13 -4.23 -18.86
C VAL A 145 -24.52 -3.73 -18.51
N HIS A 146 -25.17 -3.10 -19.49
CA HIS A 146 -26.55 -2.67 -19.43
C HIS A 146 -27.39 -3.50 -20.40
N LEU A 147 -28.40 -4.19 -19.89
CA LEU A 147 -29.31 -5.00 -20.69
C LEU A 147 -30.67 -4.32 -20.77
N ALA A 148 -31.23 -4.28 -21.99
CA ALA A 148 -32.59 -3.86 -22.24
C ALA A 148 -33.38 -5.07 -22.75
N LEU A 149 -34.17 -5.68 -21.88
CA LEU A 149 -35.09 -6.76 -22.23
C LEU A 149 -36.53 -6.22 -22.34
N PRO A 150 -37.23 -6.42 -23.47
CA PRO A 150 -38.63 -6.02 -23.61
C PRO A 150 -39.53 -6.82 -22.67
N GLU A 151 -40.62 -6.21 -22.22
CA GLU A 151 -41.66 -6.89 -21.45
C GLU A 151 -42.44 -7.86 -22.35
N ARG A 152 -42.81 -9.03 -21.81
CA ARG A 152 -43.69 -9.96 -22.54
C ARG A 152 -45.12 -9.46 -22.42
N ASP A 153 -45.74 -9.09 -23.53
CA ASP A 153 -47.18 -8.76 -23.57
C ASP A 153 -48.01 -10.03 -23.24
N PRO A 154 -48.82 -10.02 -22.17
CA PRO A 154 -49.66 -11.16 -21.80
C PRO A 154 -50.73 -11.50 -22.86
N LEU A 155 -51.05 -10.59 -23.78
CA LEU A 155 -52.01 -10.79 -24.87
C LEU A 155 -51.36 -11.22 -26.20
N GLY A 156 -50.02 -11.39 -26.21
CA GLY A 156 -49.26 -11.83 -27.37
C GLY A 156 -48.82 -10.66 -28.26
N GLY A 157 -47.53 -10.35 -28.20
CA GLY A 157 -46.86 -9.33 -28.99
C GLY A 157 -45.47 -9.06 -28.44
N ALA A 158 -44.45 -9.03 -29.30
CA ALA A 158 -43.10 -8.66 -28.88
C ALA A 158 -42.96 -7.13 -28.96
N THR A 159 -43.09 -6.43 -27.83
CA THR A 159 -42.90 -4.98 -27.77
C THR A 159 -41.44 -4.66 -27.44
N GLY A 160 -40.56 -4.89 -28.41
CA GLY A 160 -39.19 -4.40 -28.40
C GLY A 160 -38.14 -5.43 -28.77
N LYS A 161 -36.93 -4.93 -29.06
CA LYS A 161 -35.76 -5.75 -29.38
C LYS A 161 -34.87 -5.83 -28.14
N THR A 162 -34.37 -7.01 -27.82
CA THR A 162 -33.36 -7.19 -26.78
C THR A 162 -32.05 -6.54 -27.22
N SER A 163 -31.46 -5.71 -26.37
CA SER A 163 -30.17 -5.08 -26.67
C SER A 163 -29.26 -5.00 -25.45
N ALA A 164 -27.96 -4.87 -25.71
CA ALA A 164 -26.93 -4.75 -24.69
C ALA A 164 -25.96 -3.60 -24.99
N ALA A 165 -25.58 -2.86 -23.95
CA ALA A 165 -24.51 -1.88 -23.98
C ALA A 165 -23.41 -2.29 -23.02
N VAL A 166 -22.20 -2.43 -23.55
CA VAL A 166 -21.03 -2.93 -22.84
C VAL A 166 -19.97 -1.84 -22.81
N TRP A 167 -19.52 -1.50 -21.61
CA TRP A 167 -18.36 -0.65 -21.39
C TRP A 167 -17.21 -1.50 -20.91
N ILE A 168 -16.06 -1.34 -21.56
CA ILE A 168 -14.81 -2.01 -21.22
C ILE A 168 -13.80 -0.93 -20.89
N PHE A 169 -13.36 -0.90 -19.63
CA PHE A 169 -12.23 -0.10 -19.19
C PHE A 169 -10.98 -0.96 -19.33
N GLU A 170 -10.10 -0.60 -20.25
CA GLU A 170 -8.88 -1.36 -20.54
C GLU A 170 -7.70 -0.83 -19.74
N GLN A 171 -6.83 -1.75 -19.32
CA GLN A 171 -5.57 -1.41 -18.67
C GLN A 171 -4.66 -0.65 -19.64
N PRO A 172 -3.80 0.25 -19.15
CA PRO A 172 -2.86 0.97 -20.00
C PRO A 172 -1.98 0.01 -20.81
N GLY A 173 -1.95 0.19 -22.14
CA GLY A 173 -1.16 -0.65 -23.05
C GLY A 173 -1.77 -2.02 -23.39
N ALA A 174 -2.94 -2.36 -22.84
CA ALA A 174 -3.69 -3.55 -23.28
C ALA A 174 -4.38 -3.29 -24.63
N ASN A 175 -4.47 -4.32 -25.48
CA ASN A 175 -5.28 -4.26 -26.70
C ASN A 175 -6.49 -5.19 -26.57
N VAL A 176 -7.49 -4.76 -25.80
CA VAL A 176 -8.74 -5.52 -25.63
C VAL A 176 -9.65 -5.36 -26.86
N ARG A 177 -9.42 -4.32 -27.66
CA ARG A 177 -10.23 -3.95 -28.82
C ARG A 177 -10.24 -5.00 -29.92
N ASP A 178 -9.14 -5.73 -30.09
CA ASP A 178 -9.06 -6.86 -31.04
C ASP A 178 -10.03 -8.01 -30.68
N ARG A 179 -10.50 -8.06 -29.42
CA ARG A 179 -11.43 -9.08 -28.92
C ARG A 179 -12.89 -8.59 -28.91
N GLU A 180 -13.20 -7.48 -29.58
CA GLU A 180 -14.56 -6.91 -29.61
C GLU A 180 -15.60 -7.94 -30.12
N ALA A 181 -15.27 -8.72 -31.15
CA ALA A 181 -16.16 -9.73 -31.69
C ALA A 181 -16.46 -10.84 -30.65
N ASP A 182 -15.43 -11.33 -29.96
CA ASP A 182 -15.57 -12.34 -28.91
C ASP A 182 -16.44 -11.82 -27.76
N ILE A 183 -16.24 -10.56 -27.34
CA ILE A 183 -17.05 -9.91 -26.31
C ILE A 183 -18.52 -9.87 -26.73
N LYS A 184 -18.81 -9.47 -27.97
CA LYS A 184 -20.19 -9.44 -28.48
C LYS A 184 -20.81 -10.84 -28.55
N ILE A 185 -20.04 -11.87 -28.93
CA ILE A 185 -20.51 -13.25 -28.96
C ILE A 185 -20.87 -13.74 -27.56
N VAL A 186 -19.99 -13.54 -26.57
CA VAL A 186 -20.24 -13.92 -25.17
C VAL A 186 -21.52 -13.27 -24.63
N VAL A 187 -21.73 -11.99 -24.91
CA VAL A 187 -22.93 -11.26 -24.47
C VAL A 187 -24.18 -11.75 -25.21
N LYS A 188 -24.08 -12.00 -26.52
CA LYS A 188 -25.18 -12.53 -27.34
C LYS A 188 -25.63 -13.91 -26.87
N ASP A 189 -24.68 -14.81 -26.62
CA ASP A 189 -24.99 -16.18 -26.22
C ASP A 189 -25.41 -16.27 -24.74
N GLY A 190 -25.02 -15.29 -23.91
CA GLY A 190 -25.40 -15.22 -22.50
C GLY A 190 -26.76 -14.59 -22.20
N VAL A 191 -27.47 -14.01 -23.18
CA VAL A 191 -28.73 -13.28 -22.95
C VAL A 191 -29.86 -13.84 -23.81
N GLU A 192 -30.96 -14.27 -23.17
CA GLU A 192 -32.15 -14.74 -23.87
C GLU A 192 -32.76 -13.63 -24.75
N GLY A 193 -33.07 -13.97 -26.00
CA GLY A 193 -33.66 -13.04 -26.96
C GLY A 193 -32.65 -12.14 -27.68
N LEU A 194 -31.36 -12.20 -27.33
CA LEU A 194 -30.31 -11.48 -28.07
C LEU A 194 -29.77 -12.37 -29.20
N THR A 195 -30.43 -12.33 -30.36
CA THR A 195 -30.11 -13.20 -31.50
C THR A 195 -29.11 -12.61 -32.49
N ASP A 196 -29.09 -11.27 -32.61
CA ASP A 196 -28.19 -10.55 -33.52
C ASP A 196 -27.07 -9.83 -32.74
N ILE A 197 -25.84 -10.01 -33.21
CA ILE A 197 -24.63 -9.36 -32.69
C ILE A 197 -24.69 -7.83 -32.79
N ASN A 198 -25.45 -7.28 -33.74
CA ASN A 198 -25.61 -5.84 -33.92
C ASN A 198 -26.44 -5.17 -32.81
N GLN A 199 -27.11 -5.97 -31.98
CA GLN A 199 -27.82 -5.48 -30.80
C GLN A 199 -26.90 -5.31 -29.58
N VAL A 200 -25.61 -5.67 -29.71
CA VAL A 200 -24.58 -5.45 -28.71
C VAL A 200 -23.69 -4.29 -29.14
N SER A 201 -23.74 -3.20 -28.38
CA SER A 201 -22.82 -2.08 -28.53
C SER A 201 -21.69 -2.21 -27.51
N VAL A 202 -20.45 -2.07 -27.96
CA VAL A 202 -19.26 -2.12 -27.09
C VAL A 202 -18.51 -0.80 -27.19
N LYS A 203 -18.12 -0.24 -26.04
CA LYS A 203 -17.29 0.96 -25.93
C LYS A 203 -16.07 0.66 -25.09
N PHE A 204 -14.91 1.04 -25.61
CA PHE A 204 -13.62 0.89 -24.96
C PHE A 204 -13.16 2.22 -24.40
N VAL A 205 -12.65 2.20 -23.18
CA VAL A 205 -12.09 3.37 -22.47
C VAL A 205 -10.74 2.96 -21.91
N SER A 206 -9.67 3.58 -22.40
CA SER A 206 -8.33 3.34 -21.86
C SER A 206 -8.16 4.05 -20.52
N MET A 207 -7.79 3.30 -19.49
CA MET A 207 -7.45 3.88 -18.21
C MET A 207 -6.15 4.68 -18.33
N PRO A 208 -5.99 5.80 -17.59
CA PRO A 208 -4.76 6.58 -17.62
C PRO A 208 -3.59 5.71 -17.15
N ALA A 209 -2.45 5.81 -17.84
CA ALA A 209 -1.21 5.16 -17.41
C ALA A 209 -0.77 5.76 -16.06
N PRO A 210 -0.26 4.96 -15.11
CA PRO A 210 0.41 5.49 -13.93
C PRO A 210 1.55 6.41 -14.39
N ALA A 211 1.73 7.55 -13.73
CA ALA A 211 2.90 8.38 -13.98
C ALA A 211 4.16 7.53 -13.77
N GLU A 212 5.00 7.44 -14.81
CA GLU A 212 6.29 6.76 -14.70
C GLU A 212 7.07 7.40 -13.56
N THR A 213 7.62 6.56 -12.68
CA THR A 213 8.53 6.99 -11.64
C THR A 213 9.75 7.62 -12.30
N ALA A 214 9.74 8.94 -12.42
CA ALA A 214 10.97 9.71 -12.37
C ALA A 214 11.57 9.39 -11.00
N GLN A 215 12.42 8.37 -10.94
CA GLN A 215 13.28 8.11 -9.81
C GLN A 215 14.02 9.40 -9.52
N SER A 216 13.53 10.19 -8.57
CA SER A 216 14.26 11.31 -8.02
C SER A 216 15.38 10.71 -7.20
N GLY A 217 16.44 10.31 -7.90
CA GLY A 217 17.74 10.10 -7.30
C GLY A 217 18.17 11.40 -6.65
N GLY A 218 18.48 11.34 -5.37
CA GLY A 218 19.07 12.46 -4.64
C GLY A 218 18.54 12.57 -3.24
N THR A 219 19.16 11.84 -2.30
CA THR A 219 19.73 12.31 -1.02
C THR A 219 19.06 13.44 -0.20
N ALA A 220 17.82 13.82 -0.46
CA ALA A 220 17.14 14.96 0.17
C ALA A 220 16.01 14.54 1.13
N MET A 221 15.64 13.25 1.16
CA MET A 221 14.62 12.73 2.09
C MET A 221 15.26 12.12 3.34
N ALA A 222 15.82 12.95 4.21
CA ALA A 222 16.20 12.52 5.55
C ALA A 222 15.56 13.37 6.67
N LEU A 223 14.79 14.42 6.34
CA LEU A 223 14.29 15.36 7.34
C LEU A 223 12.77 15.56 7.35
N SER A 224 12.03 15.12 6.33
CA SER A 224 10.59 15.43 6.23
C SER A 224 9.65 14.38 6.84
N GLY A 225 10.17 13.23 7.29
CA GLY A 225 9.38 12.15 7.91
C GLY A 225 9.44 12.10 9.44
N ALA A 226 10.23 12.95 10.08
CA ALA A 226 10.33 12.98 11.53
C ALA A 226 9.19 13.82 12.10
N SER A 227 8.34 13.23 12.93
CA SER A 227 7.33 14.00 13.67
C SER A 227 8.04 15.11 14.47
N PRO A 228 7.47 16.32 14.55
CA PRO A 228 8.09 17.41 15.32
C PRO A 228 8.32 16.99 16.79
N VAL A 229 7.48 16.10 17.31
CA VAL A 229 7.63 15.46 18.62
C VAL A 229 8.88 14.59 18.70
N ALA A 230 9.18 13.78 17.68
CA ALA A 230 10.38 12.94 17.66
C ALA A 230 11.67 13.76 17.60
N ILE A 231 11.67 14.90 16.90
CA ILE A 231 12.82 15.84 16.86
C ILE A 231 13.07 16.43 18.25
N VAL A 232 12.02 16.86 18.95
CA VAL A 232 12.14 17.39 20.31
C VAL A 232 12.64 16.33 21.28
N ILE A 233 12.13 15.09 21.20
CA ILE A 233 12.58 13.98 22.04
C ILE A 233 14.06 13.66 21.76
N ALA A 234 14.46 13.59 20.50
CA ALA A 234 15.86 13.35 20.12
C ALA A 234 16.78 14.46 20.65
N ALA A 235 16.38 15.73 20.52
CA ALA A 235 17.14 16.86 21.05
C ALA A 235 17.28 16.81 22.58
N LEU A 236 16.21 16.44 23.29
CA LEU A 236 16.23 16.27 24.75
C LEU A 236 17.12 15.10 25.19
N VAL A 237 17.09 13.97 24.48
CA VAL A 237 17.95 12.81 24.78
C VAL A 237 19.42 13.17 24.56
N VAL A 238 19.76 13.86 23.47
CA VAL A 238 21.13 14.31 23.21
C VAL A 238 21.60 15.31 24.28
N ALA A 239 20.73 16.24 24.70
CA ALA A 239 21.04 17.19 25.75
C ALA A 239 21.29 16.50 27.11
N LEU A 240 20.43 15.55 27.49
CA LEU A 240 20.59 14.79 28.74
C LEU A 240 21.85 13.93 28.75
N LEU A 241 22.17 13.28 27.64
CA LEU A 241 23.41 12.51 27.50
C LEU A 241 24.65 13.42 27.58
N GLY A 242 24.61 14.61 26.98
CA GLY A 242 25.67 15.61 27.08
C GLY A 242 25.90 16.08 28.52
N VAL A 243 24.82 16.37 29.25
CA VAL A 243 24.89 16.78 30.67
C VAL A 243 25.44 15.66 31.55
N ALA A 244 24.94 14.42 31.38
CA ALA A 244 25.44 13.27 32.12
C ALA A 244 26.94 13.01 31.87
N PHE A 245 27.40 13.21 30.64
CA PHE A 245 28.81 13.06 30.27
C PHE A 245 29.69 14.15 30.90
N ALA A 246 29.22 15.41 30.90
CA ALA A 246 29.92 16.51 31.56
C ALA A 246 30.02 16.29 33.08
N PHE A 247 28.96 15.76 33.70
CA PHE A 247 28.92 15.45 35.12
C PHE A 247 29.85 14.28 35.49
N ALA A 248 29.85 13.21 34.70
CA ALA A 248 30.76 12.07 34.87
C ALA A 248 32.25 12.47 34.65
N GLY A 249 32.52 13.37 33.71
CA GLY A 249 33.86 13.94 33.49
C GLY A 249 34.36 14.74 34.69
N ARG A 250 33.50 15.57 35.30
CA ARG A 250 33.81 16.33 36.53
C ARG A 250 34.04 15.44 37.73
N LEU A 251 33.25 14.37 37.90
CA LEU A 251 33.43 13.42 39.00
C LEU A 251 34.73 12.62 38.88
N LYS A 252 35.13 12.28 37.65
CA LYS A 252 36.37 11.53 37.40
C LYS A 252 37.64 12.37 37.54
N ALA A 253 37.54 13.69 37.34
CA ALA A 253 38.61 14.65 37.60
C ALA A 253 38.84 14.90 39.11
N ARG A 254 37.87 14.56 39.98
CA ARG A 254 37.98 14.61 41.44
C ARG A 254 38.45 13.29 42.05
N LYS A 255 39.53 12.69 41.53
CA LYS A 255 40.24 11.64 42.29
C LYS A 255 41.24 12.31 43.24
N PRO A 256 41.17 12.08 44.56
CA PRO A 256 42.14 12.65 45.49
C PRO A 256 43.53 12.07 45.23
N VAL A 257 44.55 12.93 45.30
CA VAL A 257 45.97 12.58 45.23
C VAL A 257 46.26 11.58 46.36
N SER A 258 46.73 10.39 45.98
CA SER A 258 47.24 9.39 46.91
C SER A 258 48.43 9.98 47.66
N ALA A 259 48.32 10.13 48.99
CA ALA A 259 49.46 10.47 49.83
C ALA A 259 50.46 9.29 49.82
N ASP A 260 51.68 9.55 49.35
CA ASP A 260 52.79 8.59 49.42
C ASP A 260 53.06 8.20 50.86
N LYS A 261 52.97 6.89 51.16
CA LYS A 261 53.49 6.32 52.39
C LYS A 261 55.02 6.29 52.28
N ALA A 262 55.70 7.18 53.00
CA ALA A 262 57.12 7.07 53.27
C ALA A 262 57.40 5.77 54.07
N ALA A 263 58.33 4.95 53.57
CA ALA A 263 58.88 3.80 54.29
C ALA A 263 60.19 4.20 55.00
N PRO A 264 60.49 3.68 56.21
CA PRO A 264 61.57 4.19 57.05
C PRO A 264 62.96 3.74 56.59
N ALA A 265 63.94 4.65 56.68
CA ALA A 265 65.35 4.38 56.42
C ALA A 265 65.93 3.42 57.47
N ARG A 266 66.52 2.32 56.99
CA ARG A 266 67.31 1.37 57.79
C ARG A 266 68.66 2.02 58.12
N TRP A 267 69.02 2.09 59.40
CA TRP A 267 70.37 2.42 59.86
C TRP A 267 71.32 1.23 59.64
N GLN A 268 72.44 1.46 58.97
CA GLN A 268 73.62 0.58 58.95
C GLN A 268 74.87 1.45 58.98
N GLY A 269 75.72 1.25 60.01
CA GLY A 269 77.10 1.73 60.08
C GLY A 269 77.26 3.10 60.73
#